data_AF-A0A953E0D5-F1
#
_entry.id   AF-A0A953E0D5-F1
#
_cell.length_a   1.000
_cell.length_b   1.000
_cell.length_c   1.000
_cell.angle_alpha   90.00
_cell.angle_beta   90.00
_cell.angle_gamma   90.00
#
_symmetry.space_group_name_H-M   'P 1'
#
loop_
_entity.id
_entity.type
_entity.pdbx_description
1 polymer ?
#
loop_
_entity_poly.entity_id
_entity_poly.type
_entity_poly.pdbx_seq_one_letter_code
_entity_poly.pdbx_strand_id
1 'polypeptide(L)'
;MAVRSGSPADGISAAAARYDAAMFAVRRLLAELDRARGSGASPAVLRGLHAQIDYQLARAVEAARTCYDRLFATAGDRYRADGDPQVLRWKRRLNDALTLRSQHQLEAMDEVGALVPALAPVTRCAAGPHQAGLDFDTERRGAPPTVDLTSVRPCLPEEAVVA
;
A
#
# COMPACT_ATOMS: atom_id res chain seq x y z
N MET A 1 35.61 -21.22 18.23
CA MET A 1 34.58 -20.16 18.14
C MET A 1 33.22 -20.82 18.17
N ALA A 2 32.53 -20.79 19.31
CA ALA A 2 31.17 -21.35 19.40
C ALA A 2 30.17 -20.35 18.80
N VAL A 3 29.50 -20.75 17.73
CA VAL A 3 28.35 -20.03 17.19
C VAL A 3 27.26 -20.08 18.27
N ARG A 4 26.94 -18.93 18.87
CA ARG A 4 25.81 -18.84 19.79
C ARG A 4 24.54 -18.98 18.95
N SER A 5 24.02 -20.20 18.88
CA SER A 5 22.67 -20.46 18.39
C SER A 5 21.71 -19.74 19.34
N GLY A 6 21.32 -18.51 19.00
CA GLY A 6 20.32 -17.76 19.77
C GLY A 6 19.05 -18.59 19.90
N SER A 7 18.46 -18.60 21.09
CA SER A 7 17.23 -19.35 21.34
C SER A 7 16.14 -18.85 20.38
N PRO A 8 15.23 -19.70 19.88
CA PRO A 8 14.08 -19.26 19.09
C PRO A 8 13.28 -18.15 19.79
N ALA A 9 13.27 -18.14 21.13
CA ALA A 9 12.69 -17.08 21.95
C ALA A 9 13.40 -15.72 21.81
N ASP A 10 14.74 -15.70 21.72
CA ASP A 10 15.53 -14.48 21.53
C ASP A 10 15.22 -13.84 20.17
N GLY A 11 15.00 -14.68 19.17
CA GLY A 11 14.61 -14.25 17.84
C GLY A 11 13.22 -13.59 17.79
N ILE A 12 12.25 -14.09 18.56
CA ILE A 12 10.90 -13.51 18.65
C ILE A 12 10.95 -12.18 19.41
N SER A 13 11.69 -12.12 20.53
CA SER A 13 11.86 -10.88 21.30
C SER A 13 12.48 -9.75 20.45
N ALA A 14 13.54 -10.05 19.70
CA ALA A 14 14.18 -9.08 18.82
C ALA A 14 13.27 -8.62 17.66
N ALA A 15 12.46 -9.52 17.08
CA ALA A 15 11.48 -9.14 16.07
C ALA A 15 10.34 -8.29 16.68
N ALA A 16 9.91 -8.60 17.90
CA ALA A 16 8.90 -7.82 18.60
C ALA A 16 9.35 -6.38 18.85
N ALA A 17 10.58 -6.19 19.34
CA ALA A 17 11.17 -4.87 19.54
C ALA A 17 11.29 -4.08 18.23
N ARG A 18 11.67 -4.75 17.12
CA ARG A 18 11.72 -4.12 15.79
C ARG A 18 10.34 -3.65 15.33
N TYR A 19 9.30 -4.45 15.54
CA TYR A 19 7.92 -4.06 15.23
C TYR A 19 7.50 -2.82 16.02
N ASP A 20 7.67 -2.84 17.35
CA ASP A 20 7.23 -1.74 18.22
C ASP A 20 7.99 -0.44 17.89
N ALA A 21 9.30 -0.54 17.59
CA ALA A 21 10.12 0.60 17.17
C ALA A 21 9.69 1.15 15.80
N ALA A 22 9.40 0.29 14.82
CA ALA A 22 8.92 0.70 13.51
C ALA A 22 7.56 1.41 13.61
N MET A 23 6.61 0.84 14.37
CA MET A 23 5.30 1.45 14.60
C MET A 23 5.38 2.79 15.35
N PHE A 24 6.32 2.92 16.29
CA PHE A 24 6.59 4.21 16.93
C PHE A 24 7.12 5.25 15.94
N ALA A 25 8.04 4.86 15.05
CA ALA A 25 8.55 5.74 14.01
C ALA A 25 7.44 6.18 13.03
N VAL A 26 6.55 5.27 12.63
CA VAL A 26 5.37 5.59 11.79
C VAL A 26 4.51 6.67 12.44
N ARG A 27 4.14 6.51 13.72
CA ARG A 27 3.32 7.51 14.44
C ARG A 27 4.00 8.88 14.49
N ARG A 28 5.32 8.91 14.73
CA ARG A 28 6.09 10.16 14.73
C ARG A 28 6.10 10.83 13.35
N LEU A 29 6.29 10.04 12.30
CA LEU A 29 6.35 10.53 10.92
C LEU A 29 4.99 11.00 10.41
N LEU A 30 3.89 10.36 10.79
CA LEU A 30 2.54 10.84 10.47
C LEU A 30 2.29 12.23 11.09
N ALA A 31 2.64 12.40 12.38
CA ALA A 31 2.55 13.71 13.02
C ALA A 31 3.51 14.75 12.42
N GLU A 32 4.60 14.33 11.79
CA GLU A 32 5.52 15.21 11.06
C GLU A 32 4.95 15.59 9.69
N LEU A 33 4.32 14.64 9.00
CA LEU A 33 3.59 14.86 7.75
C LEU A 33 2.44 15.85 7.93
N ASP A 34 1.64 15.71 8.98
CA ASP A 34 0.54 16.64 9.26
C ASP A 34 1.04 18.06 9.57
N ARG A 35 2.16 18.18 10.31
CA ARG A 35 2.81 19.48 10.54
C ARG A 35 3.35 20.07 9.24
N ALA A 36 3.98 19.26 8.40
CA ALA A 36 4.50 19.69 7.11
C ALA A 36 3.37 20.20 6.20
N ARG A 37 2.24 19.47 6.13
CA ARG A 37 1.02 19.89 5.44
C ARG A 37 0.50 21.24 5.96
N GLY A 38 0.37 21.38 7.28
CA GLY A 38 -0.12 22.62 7.89
C GLY A 38 0.78 23.84 7.66
N SER A 39 2.09 23.63 7.47
CA SER A 39 3.06 24.68 7.15
C SER A 39 3.19 25.02 5.66
N GLY A 40 2.51 24.28 4.77
CA GLY A 40 2.68 24.42 3.32
C GLY A 40 4.06 23.98 2.83
N ALA A 41 4.62 22.92 3.42
CA ALA A 41 5.93 22.39 3.04
C ALA A 41 6.00 22.02 1.55
N SER A 42 7.21 22.08 0.98
CA SER A 42 7.39 21.77 -0.45
C SER A 42 6.98 20.33 -0.78
N PRO A 43 6.53 20.06 -2.03
CA PRO A 43 6.16 18.71 -2.47
C PRO A 43 7.27 17.67 -2.27
N ALA A 44 8.54 18.08 -2.37
CA ALA A 44 9.68 17.19 -2.18
C ALA A 44 9.78 16.69 -0.73
N VAL A 45 9.47 17.54 0.25
CA VAL A 45 9.46 17.18 1.67
C VAL A 45 8.33 16.19 1.96
N LEU A 46 7.13 16.45 1.43
CA LEU A 46 5.98 15.55 1.59
C LEU A 46 6.28 14.16 1.00
N ARG A 47 6.81 14.10 -0.23
CA ARG A 47 7.26 12.84 -0.85
C ARG A 47 8.29 12.09 -0.01
N GLY A 48 9.27 12.81 0.55
CA GLY A 48 10.27 12.24 1.45
C GLY A 48 9.66 11.61 2.70
N LEU A 49 8.70 12.29 3.34
CA LEU A 49 7.99 11.78 4.51
C LEU A 49 7.13 10.56 4.17
N HIS A 50 6.39 10.56 3.06
CA HIS A 50 5.63 9.38 2.63
C HIS A 50 6.53 8.16 2.38
N ALA A 51 7.67 8.35 1.73
CA ALA A 51 8.64 7.28 1.49
C ALA A 51 9.20 6.70 2.80
N GLN A 52 9.49 7.56 3.78
CA GLN A 52 9.94 7.12 5.10
C GLN A 52 8.85 6.34 5.85
N ILE A 53 7.59 6.78 5.75
CA ILE A 53 6.45 6.07 6.36
C ILE A 53 6.27 4.69 5.72
N ASP A 54 6.28 4.57 4.38
CA ASP A 54 6.17 3.26 3.71
C ASP A 54 7.33 2.33 4.10
N TYR A 55 8.55 2.86 4.18
CA TYR A 55 9.70 2.10 4.64
C TYR A 55 9.52 1.55 6.07
N GLN A 56 9.06 2.36 7.02
CA GLN A 56 8.84 1.88 8.39
C GLN A 56 7.67 0.90 8.47
N LEU A 57 6.60 1.10 7.69
CA LEU A 57 5.49 0.14 7.61
C LEU A 57 5.94 -1.20 7.03
N ALA A 58 6.77 -1.21 5.99
CA ALA A 58 7.37 -2.43 5.45
C ALA A 58 8.20 -3.18 6.49
N ARG A 59 9.02 -2.46 7.29
CA ARG A 59 9.77 -3.04 8.41
C ARG A 59 8.87 -3.62 9.50
N ALA A 60 7.76 -2.94 9.82
CA ALA A 60 6.79 -3.44 10.78
C ALA A 60 6.15 -4.75 10.28
N VAL A 61 5.75 -4.80 9.01
CA VAL A 61 5.19 -6.02 8.38
C VAL A 61 6.19 -7.18 8.45
N GLU A 62 7.45 -6.96 8.07
CA GLU A 62 8.49 -7.99 8.11
C GLU A 62 8.72 -8.53 9.54
N ALA A 63 8.80 -7.63 10.51
CA ALA A 63 8.97 -7.98 11.91
C ALA A 63 7.78 -8.76 12.48
N ALA A 64 6.54 -8.31 12.20
CA ALA A 64 5.32 -9.01 12.62
C ALA A 64 5.20 -10.39 11.99
N ARG A 65 5.51 -10.50 10.69
CA ARG A 65 5.54 -11.77 9.97
C ARG A 65 6.56 -12.73 10.56
N THR A 66 7.75 -12.24 10.89
CA THR A 66 8.79 -13.05 11.56
C THR A 66 8.29 -13.63 12.89
N CYS A 67 7.61 -12.82 13.71
CA CYS A 67 7.03 -13.30 14.97
C CYS A 67 5.93 -14.35 14.73
N TYR A 68 5.01 -14.05 13.80
CA TYR A 68 3.91 -14.95 13.45
C TYR A 68 4.42 -16.30 12.95
N ASP A 69 5.32 -16.31 11.95
CA ASP A 69 5.84 -17.52 11.33
C ASP A 69 6.57 -18.40 12.35
N ARG A 70 7.36 -17.79 13.26
CA ARG A 70 8.06 -18.52 14.31
C ARG A 70 7.13 -19.11 15.35
N LEU A 71 6.15 -18.35 15.83
CA LEU A 71 5.16 -18.84 16.80
C LEU A 71 4.29 -19.95 16.21
N PHE A 72 3.89 -19.77 14.95
CA PHE A 72 3.12 -20.77 14.21
C PHE A 72 3.92 -22.07 14.04
N ALA A 73 5.21 -21.96 13.69
CA ALA A 73 6.09 -23.13 13.60
C ALA A 73 6.28 -23.83 14.96
N THR A 74 6.36 -23.09 16.07
CA THR A 74 6.49 -23.67 17.41
C THR A 74 5.22 -24.34 17.93
N ALA A 75 4.04 -23.94 17.45
CA ALA A 75 2.76 -24.53 17.86
C ALA A 75 2.57 -25.97 17.34
N GLY A 76 3.37 -26.40 16.35
CA GLY A 76 3.48 -27.78 15.87
C GLY A 76 2.36 -28.23 14.92
N ASP A 77 1.10 -27.95 15.25
CA ASP A 77 -0.06 -28.24 14.40
C ASP A 77 -0.93 -26.99 14.16
N ARG A 78 -1.65 -26.97 13.03
CA ARG A 78 -2.52 -25.85 12.63
C ARG A 78 -3.61 -25.56 13.65
N TYR A 79 -4.19 -26.61 14.24
CA TYR A 79 -5.32 -26.50 15.15
C TYR A 79 -4.94 -25.81 16.47
N ARG A 80 -3.75 -26.11 17.00
CA ARG A 80 -3.20 -25.44 18.18
C ARG A 80 -2.71 -24.04 17.85
N ALA A 81 -2.12 -23.83 16.67
CA ALA A 81 -1.66 -22.51 16.25
C ALA A 81 -2.82 -21.51 16.12
N ASP A 82 -3.96 -21.94 15.56
CA ASP A 82 -5.15 -21.08 15.41
C ASP A 82 -5.85 -20.79 16.75
N GLY A 83 -5.59 -21.60 17.79
CA GLY A 83 -6.06 -21.36 19.16
C GLY A 83 -5.05 -20.63 20.06
N ASP A 84 -3.79 -20.48 19.65
CA ASP A 84 -2.73 -19.91 20.48
C ASP A 84 -2.91 -18.37 20.57
N PRO A 85 -3.04 -17.80 21.79
CA PRO A 85 -3.28 -16.38 21.97
C PRO A 85 -2.11 -15.50 21.48
N GLN A 86 -0.87 -15.99 21.51
CA GLN A 86 0.29 -15.27 20.99
C GLN A 86 0.31 -15.27 19.46
N VAL A 87 0.01 -16.40 18.82
CA VAL A 87 -0.12 -16.49 17.35
C VAL A 87 -1.23 -15.54 16.87
N LEU A 88 -2.40 -15.59 17.50
CA LEU A 88 -3.52 -14.70 17.17
C LEU A 88 -3.19 -13.22 17.37
N ARG A 89 -2.45 -12.88 18.43
CA ARG A 89 -1.97 -11.50 18.66
C ARG A 89 -1.06 -11.02 17.54
N TRP A 90 -0.10 -11.84 17.11
CA TRP A 90 0.82 -11.48 16.04
C TRP A 90 0.16 -11.46 14.67
N LYS A 91 -0.82 -12.32 14.43
CA LYS A 91 -1.69 -12.27 13.25
C LYS A 91 -2.44 -10.93 13.17
N ARG A 92 -3.04 -10.47 14.27
CA ARG A 92 -3.68 -9.14 14.33
C ARG A 92 -2.69 -8.02 14.04
N ARG A 93 -1.53 -8.01 14.72
CA ARG A 93 -0.48 -6.99 14.50
C ARG A 93 0.03 -6.94 13.06
N LEU A 94 0.14 -8.10 12.40
CA LEU A 94 0.52 -8.18 10.99
C LEU A 94 -0.56 -7.57 10.10
N ASN A 95 -1.83 -7.93 10.34
CA ASN A 95 -2.96 -7.35 9.61
C ASN A 95 -3.03 -5.83 9.81
N ASP A 96 -2.88 -5.34 11.04
CA ASP A 96 -2.90 -3.90 11.33
C ASP A 96 -1.81 -3.16 10.53
N ALA A 97 -0.59 -3.71 10.48
CA ALA A 97 0.50 -3.11 9.71
C ALA A 97 0.25 -3.14 8.20
N LEU A 98 -0.33 -4.22 7.68
CA LEU A 98 -0.70 -4.33 6.26
C LEU A 98 -1.80 -3.34 5.89
N THR A 99 -2.85 -3.23 6.72
CA THR A 99 -3.96 -2.29 6.52
C THR A 99 -3.48 -0.85 6.57
N LEU A 100 -2.65 -0.49 7.55
CA LEU A 100 -2.07 0.86 7.63
C LEU A 100 -1.21 1.16 6.40
N ARG A 101 -0.44 0.19 5.91
CA ARG A 101 0.36 0.35 4.70
C ARG A 101 -0.51 0.56 3.46
N SER A 102 -1.57 -0.22 3.29
CA SER A 102 -2.47 -0.06 2.14
C SER A 102 -3.18 1.30 2.18
N GLN A 103 -3.64 1.73 3.35
CA GLN A 103 -4.28 3.03 3.54
C GLN A 103 -3.32 4.18 3.22
N HIS A 104 -2.11 4.14 3.81
CA HIS A 104 -1.08 5.14 3.57
C HIS A 104 -0.67 5.23 2.10
N GLN A 105 -0.56 4.09 1.40
CA GLN A 105 -0.21 4.08 -0.02
C GLN A 105 -1.28 4.77 -0.88
N LEU A 106 -2.56 4.56 -0.58
CA LEU A 106 -3.65 5.25 -1.28
C LEU A 106 -3.61 6.76 -1.01
N GLU A 107 -3.49 7.16 0.25
CA GLU A 107 -3.38 8.57 0.62
C GLU A 107 -2.16 9.25 -0.01
N ALA A 108 -1.01 8.57 0.00
CA ALA A 108 0.21 9.07 -0.62
C ALA A 108 0.08 9.21 -2.14
N MET A 109 -0.61 8.28 -2.81
CA MET A 109 -0.85 8.38 -4.26
C MET A 109 -1.75 9.57 -4.59
N ASP A 110 -2.81 9.79 -3.81
CA ASP A 110 -3.72 10.93 -4.00
C ASP A 110 -2.99 12.27 -3.77
N GLU A 111 -2.20 12.38 -2.70
CA GLU A 111 -1.46 13.59 -2.37
C GLU A 111 -0.32 13.85 -3.36
N VAL A 112 0.47 12.84 -3.72
CA VAL A 112 1.55 12.99 -4.71
C VAL A 112 1.00 13.25 -6.11
N GLY A 113 -0.11 12.62 -6.48
CA GLY A 113 -0.81 12.86 -7.75
C GLY A 113 -1.32 14.28 -7.87
N ALA A 114 -1.77 14.89 -6.77
CA ALA A 114 -2.15 16.31 -6.73
C ALA A 114 -0.95 17.27 -6.84
N LEU A 115 0.28 16.80 -6.54
CA LEU A 115 1.51 17.60 -6.55
C LEU A 115 2.25 17.58 -7.90
N VAL A 116 1.84 16.73 -8.85
CA VAL A 116 2.38 16.73 -10.22
C VAL A 116 1.59 17.75 -11.05
N PRO A 117 2.24 18.73 -11.72
CA PRO A 117 1.55 19.65 -12.62
C PRO A 117 0.84 18.85 -13.72
N ALA A 118 -0.42 19.20 -14.01
CA ALA A 118 -1.25 18.54 -14.99
C ALA A 118 -0.64 18.60 -16.40
N LEU A 119 0.23 17.64 -16.71
CA LEU A 119 0.55 17.29 -18.09
C LEU A 119 -0.58 16.38 -18.58
N ALA A 120 -1.57 17.03 -19.20
CA ALA A 120 -2.79 16.51 -19.80
C ALA A 120 -3.89 16.01 -18.83
N PRO A 121 -5.18 16.31 -19.13
CA PRO A 121 -6.30 15.82 -18.34
C PRO A 121 -6.43 14.31 -18.57
N VAL A 122 -6.00 13.51 -17.59
CA VAL A 122 -6.41 12.11 -17.52
C VAL A 122 -7.89 12.13 -17.12
N THR A 123 -8.77 11.93 -18.10
CA THR A 123 -10.20 11.82 -17.89
C THR A 123 -10.46 10.67 -16.91
N ARG A 124 -10.85 11.06 -15.69
CA ARG A 124 -11.20 10.17 -14.60
C ARG A 124 -12.56 9.53 -14.93
N CYS A 125 -12.56 8.41 -15.65
CA CYS A 125 -13.74 7.54 -15.70
C CYS A 125 -13.92 6.95 -14.29
N ALA A 126 -15.03 7.29 -13.64
CA ALA A 126 -15.42 6.74 -12.36
C ALA A 126 -15.49 5.21 -12.47
N ALA A 127 -14.50 4.51 -11.91
CA ALA A 127 -14.59 3.08 -11.69
C ALA A 127 -15.58 2.87 -10.54
N GLY A 128 -16.77 2.37 -10.89
CA GLY A 128 -17.71 1.83 -9.91
C GLY A 128 -17.08 0.67 -9.11
N PRO A 129 -17.71 0.25 -8.00
CA PRO A 129 -17.14 -0.79 -7.14
C PRO A 129 -17.02 -2.11 -7.89
N HIS A 130 -15.79 -2.51 -8.24
CA HIS A 130 -15.51 -3.86 -8.73
C HIS A 130 -15.56 -4.83 -7.54
N GLN A 131 -16.67 -5.55 -7.43
CA GLN A 131 -16.69 -6.80 -6.68
C GLN A 131 -15.78 -7.81 -7.38
N ALA A 132 -14.92 -8.47 -6.61
CA ALA A 132 -14.10 -9.58 -7.06
C ALA A 132 -15.00 -10.79 -7.40
N GLY A 133 -15.49 -10.84 -8.63
CA GLY A 133 -16.11 -12.00 -9.25
C GLY A 133 -15.17 -12.57 -10.31
N LEU A 134 -14.95 -13.88 -10.27
CA LEU A 134 -14.10 -14.63 -11.18
C LEU A 134 -14.56 -14.49 -12.64
N ASP A 135 -13.71 -13.94 -13.51
CA ASP A 135 -13.90 -14.04 -14.96
C ASP A 135 -13.28 -15.34 -15.45
N PHE A 136 -14.13 -16.26 -15.92
CA PHE A 136 -13.69 -17.44 -16.64
C PHE A 136 -13.38 -17.04 -18.09
N ASP A 137 -12.10 -17.04 -18.44
CA ASP A 137 -11.64 -16.98 -19.82
C ASP A 137 -12.21 -18.16 -20.62
N THR A 138 -13.03 -17.84 -21.61
CA THR A 138 -13.20 -18.70 -22.79
C THR A 138 -13.04 -17.84 -24.03
N GLU A 139 -11.82 -17.81 -24.55
CA GLU A 139 -11.59 -17.28 -25.89
C GLU A 139 -12.30 -18.13 -26.95
N ARG A 140 -12.76 -17.41 -27.99
CA ARG A 140 -12.55 -17.67 -29.42
C ARG A 140 -13.71 -18.21 -30.28
N ARG A 141 -14.33 -17.28 -31.02
CA ARG A 141 -14.57 -17.22 -32.49
C ARG A 141 -15.87 -16.45 -32.73
N GLY A 142 -16.01 -15.46 -33.60
CA GLY A 142 -15.12 -14.80 -34.56
C GLY A 142 -16.04 -14.06 -35.54
N ALA A 143 -15.82 -12.76 -35.76
CA ALA A 143 -16.26 -12.01 -36.95
C ALA A 143 -15.58 -10.62 -36.94
N PRO A 144 -15.07 -10.14 -38.10
CA PRO A 144 -14.30 -8.89 -38.20
C PRO A 144 -15.20 -7.62 -38.19
N PRO A 145 -14.61 -6.43 -37.97
CA PRO A 145 -15.36 -5.23 -37.60
C PRO A 145 -16.01 -4.52 -38.79
N THR A 146 -17.29 -4.19 -38.68
CA THR A 146 -17.93 -3.17 -39.53
C THR A 146 -17.85 -1.84 -38.79
N VAL A 147 -16.85 -1.02 -39.12
CA VAL A 147 -16.75 0.36 -38.65
C VAL A 147 -17.66 1.21 -39.54
N ASP A 148 -18.76 1.71 -38.99
CA ASP A 148 -19.61 2.72 -39.64
C ASP A 148 -18.90 4.08 -39.55
N LEU A 149 -18.53 4.63 -40.70
CA LEU A 149 -17.73 5.86 -40.87
C LEU A 149 -18.58 7.15 -40.87
N THR A 150 -19.81 7.13 -40.37
CA THR A 150 -20.76 8.26 -40.46
C THR A 150 -20.89 9.11 -39.18
N SER A 151 -19.83 9.22 -38.37
CA SER A 151 -19.78 10.27 -37.35
C SER A 151 -18.35 10.78 -37.10
N VAL A 152 -17.78 11.41 -38.13
CA VAL A 152 -16.63 12.30 -37.97
C VAL A 152 -17.17 13.73 -37.97
N ARG A 153 -17.34 14.33 -36.78
CA ARG A 153 -17.25 15.79 -36.66
C ARG A 153 -15.87 16.10 -36.06
N PRO A 154 -14.98 16.77 -36.81
CA PRO A 154 -13.74 17.27 -36.25
C PRO A 154 -14.06 18.54 -35.46
N CYS A 155 -13.80 18.52 -34.15
CA CYS A 155 -13.63 19.76 -33.39
C CYS A 155 -12.13 20.06 -33.35
N LEU A 156 -11.65 20.76 -34.37
CA LEU A 156 -10.42 21.53 -34.26
C LEU A 156 -10.75 23.03 -34.11
N PRO A 157 -9.90 23.79 -33.39
CA PRO A 157 -10.12 25.18 -33.04
C PRO A 157 -9.46 26.13 -34.05
N GLU A 158 -10.05 27.31 -34.27
CA GLU A 158 -9.38 28.53 -34.76
C GLU A 158 -10.11 29.71 -34.06
N GLU A 159 -9.47 30.36 -33.10
CA GLU A 159 -8.63 31.56 -33.25
C GLU A 159 -9.37 32.78 -33.84
N ALA A 160 -9.50 33.79 -32.97
CA ALA A 160 -9.49 35.24 -33.17
C ALA A 160 -10.03 35.87 -34.47
N VAL A 161 -10.80 36.96 -34.32
CA VAL A 161 -10.41 38.30 -34.79
C VAL A 161 -11.44 39.35 -34.34
N VAL A 162 -10.88 40.48 -33.93
CA VAL A 162 -11.45 41.76 -33.51
C VAL A 162 -12.26 42.45 -34.62
N ALA A 163 -13.39 43.07 -34.26
CA ALA A 163 -13.82 44.42 -34.66
C ALA A 163 -15.00 44.88 -33.79
#